data_AF-A0A0C4ELD9-F1
#
_entry.id   AF-A0A0C4ELD9-F1
#
_cell.length_a   1.000
_cell.length_b   1.000
_cell.length_c   1.000
_cell.angle_alpha   90.00
_cell.angle_beta   90.00
_cell.angle_gamma   90.00
#
_symmetry.space_group_name_H-M   'P 1'
#
loop_
_entity.id
_entity.type
_entity.pdbx_description
1 polymer ?
#
loop_
_entity_poly.entity_id
_entity_poly.type
_entity_poly.pdbx_seq_one_letter_code
_entity_poly.pdbx_strand_id
1 'polypeptide(L)'
;MSHKERPGTGNEPPTDVSQTSTSGPGPPTDHSFAAQLQSAMLALQQANLDAQRAADARALAAQEAAEERAKADAERSAPPRPTTPSDGHIDLRRFRTSDGPTYTGPYQETEPFLAWIQGLEIFFDTKKVTATDDKIRIAGTLIKETNLLLVYSN
;
A
#
# COMPACT_ATOMS: atom_id res chain seq x y z
N MET A 1 32.95 -66.93 -36.60
CA MET A 1 34.01 -67.91 -36.29
C MET A 1 35.04 -67.78 -37.41
N SER A 2 36.14 -67.04 -37.18
CA SER A 2 37.49 -67.58 -36.88
C SER A 2 38.25 -67.86 -38.19
N HIS A 3 39.51 -67.50 -38.48
CA HIS A 3 40.68 -66.83 -37.88
C HIS A 3 41.49 -66.25 -39.07
N LYS A 4 42.00 -65.01 -39.03
CA LYS A 4 43.44 -64.64 -38.90
C LYS A 4 44.41 -65.36 -39.86
N GLU A 5 45.13 -64.59 -40.69
CA GLU A 5 46.61 -64.59 -40.80
C GLU A 5 47.15 -63.51 -41.78
N ARG A 6 48.28 -62.90 -41.40
CA ARG A 6 49.27 -62.08 -42.16
C ARG A 6 50.62 -62.78 -41.86
N PRO A 7 51.69 -62.81 -42.70
CA PRO A 7 52.50 -61.60 -42.99
C PRO A 7 53.39 -61.66 -44.28
N GLY A 8 54.23 -60.65 -44.51
CA GLY A 8 55.43 -60.70 -45.39
C GLY A 8 55.52 -59.52 -46.38
N THR A 9 56.11 -58.36 -46.04
CA THR A 9 57.54 -57.95 -46.17
C THR A 9 58.07 -57.85 -47.60
N GLY A 10 58.37 -56.62 -48.05
CA GLY A 10 59.06 -56.34 -49.30
C GLY A 10 59.43 -54.87 -49.50
N ASN A 11 60.52 -54.46 -48.84
CA ASN A 11 61.55 -53.48 -49.24
C ASN A 11 61.28 -51.95 -49.23
N GLU A 12 62.25 -51.26 -48.59
CA GLU A 12 62.43 -49.81 -48.35
C GLU A 12 63.46 -49.19 -49.37
N PRO A 13 63.98 -47.95 -49.23
CA PRO A 13 63.66 -46.69 -49.96
C PRO A 13 64.80 -46.18 -50.90
N PRO A 14 64.85 -44.89 -51.29
CA PRO A 14 65.76 -43.94 -50.59
C PRO A 14 65.08 -42.57 -50.29
N THR A 15 65.25 -41.99 -49.10
CA THR A 15 66.38 -41.16 -48.63
C THR A 15 66.53 -39.89 -49.49
N ASP A 16 65.85 -38.82 -49.09
CA ASP A 16 66.42 -37.64 -48.40
C ASP A 16 67.11 -36.68 -49.38
N VAL A 17 66.59 -35.45 -49.52
CA VAL A 17 67.31 -34.23 -49.13
C VAL A 17 66.45 -32.97 -49.35
N SER A 18 66.65 -32.04 -48.42
CA SER A 18 66.48 -30.58 -48.56
C SER A 18 65.14 -29.97 -48.14
N GLN A 19 65.12 -29.71 -46.83
CA GLN A 19 64.55 -28.53 -46.19
C GLN A 19 64.53 -27.27 -47.07
N THR A 20 63.35 -26.64 -47.17
CA THR A 20 63.22 -25.18 -47.21
C THR A 20 62.14 -24.79 -46.21
N SER A 21 62.57 -24.13 -45.14
CA SER A 21 61.70 -23.44 -44.17
C SER A 21 60.95 -22.28 -44.82
N THR A 22 59.84 -21.87 -44.18
CA THR A 22 59.12 -20.59 -44.32
C THR A 22 58.19 -20.49 -45.55
N SER A 23 56.90 -20.18 -45.46
CA SER A 23 56.14 -19.28 -44.59
C SER A 23 54.79 -19.92 -44.19
N GLY A 24 54.36 -19.84 -42.92
CA GLY A 24 53.51 -18.75 -42.45
C GLY A 24 52.05 -18.93 -42.94
N PRO A 25 51.09 -19.33 -42.08
CA PRO A 25 49.69 -19.19 -42.45
C PRO A 25 49.40 -17.70 -42.64
N GLY A 26 48.97 -17.32 -43.85
CA GLY A 26 48.50 -15.96 -44.13
C GLY A 26 47.40 -15.55 -43.14
N PRO A 27 47.32 -14.26 -42.77
CA PRO A 27 46.48 -13.82 -41.67
C PRO A 27 44.99 -14.09 -41.96
N PRO A 28 44.22 -14.68 -41.03
CA PRO A 28 42.78 -14.54 -41.07
C PRO A 28 42.46 -13.08 -40.78
N THR A 29 41.80 -12.45 -41.75
CA THR A 29 41.52 -11.03 -41.83
C THR A 29 40.85 -10.50 -40.56
N ASP A 30 41.37 -9.39 -40.03
CA ASP A 30 40.97 -8.67 -38.82
C ASP A 30 39.51 -8.12 -38.81
N HIS A 31 38.65 -8.57 -39.73
CA HIS A 31 37.24 -8.16 -39.84
C HIS A 31 36.30 -8.85 -38.83
N SER A 32 36.72 -9.97 -38.22
CA SER A 32 35.88 -10.74 -37.29
C SER A 32 35.71 -10.04 -35.94
N PHE A 33 36.80 -9.57 -35.33
CA PHE A 33 36.76 -8.95 -34.00
C PHE A 33 36.03 -7.60 -34.03
N ALA A 34 36.25 -6.78 -35.06
CA ALA A 34 35.54 -5.51 -35.23
C ALA A 34 34.03 -5.70 -35.44
N ALA A 35 33.62 -6.68 -36.26
CA ALA A 35 32.21 -7.02 -36.46
C ALA A 35 31.59 -7.60 -35.17
N GLN A 36 32.32 -8.43 -34.44
CA GLN A 36 31.92 -8.96 -33.13
C GLN A 36 31.70 -7.81 -32.14
N LEU A 37 32.62 -6.85 -32.07
CA LEU A 37 32.52 -5.69 -31.17
C LEU A 37 31.34 -4.78 -31.54
N GLN A 38 31.09 -4.55 -32.82
CA GLN A 38 29.91 -3.81 -33.30
C GLN A 38 28.61 -4.53 -32.94
N SER A 39 28.55 -5.85 -33.11
CA SER A 39 27.39 -6.67 -32.75
C SER A 39 27.13 -6.65 -31.23
N ALA A 40 28.20 -6.70 -30.43
CA ALA A 40 28.10 -6.63 -28.98
C ALA A 40 27.59 -5.27 -28.48
N MET A 41 28.04 -4.17 -29.10
CA MET A 41 27.50 -2.83 -28.79
C MET A 41 26.02 -2.71 -29.16
N LEU A 42 25.61 -3.26 -30.31
CA LEU A 42 24.20 -3.22 -30.71
C LEU A 42 23.33 -4.07 -29.77
N ALA A 43 23.80 -5.25 -29.39
CA ALA A 43 23.13 -6.11 -28.41
C ALA A 43 23.00 -5.42 -27.04
N LEU A 44 24.04 -4.71 -26.60
CA LEU A 44 24.00 -3.95 -25.35
C LEU A 44 23.02 -2.76 -25.44
N GLN A 45 22.97 -2.07 -26.57
CA GLN A 45 22.01 -0.97 -26.77
C GLN A 45 20.57 -1.47 -26.76
N GLN A 46 20.31 -2.60 -27.42
CA GLN A 46 18.99 -3.26 -27.41
C GLN A 46 18.61 -3.73 -26.00
N ALA A 47 19.53 -4.39 -25.30
CA ALA A 47 19.30 -4.83 -23.93
C ALA A 47 18.98 -3.67 -22.98
N ASN A 48 19.64 -2.51 -23.15
CA ASN A 48 19.33 -1.31 -22.36
C ASN A 48 17.93 -0.75 -22.68
N LEU A 49 17.56 -0.68 -23.96
CA LEU A 49 16.21 -0.23 -24.36
C LEU A 49 15.13 -1.15 -23.82
N ASP A 50 15.34 -2.46 -23.89
CA ASP A 50 14.38 -3.45 -23.40
C ASP A 50 14.31 -3.46 -21.87
N ALA A 51 15.44 -3.30 -21.18
CA ALA A 51 15.48 -3.12 -19.74
C ALA A 51 14.73 -1.86 -19.30
N GLN A 52 14.88 -0.75 -20.04
CA GLN A 52 14.16 0.49 -19.75
C GLN A 52 12.65 0.30 -19.93
N ARG A 53 12.22 -0.29 -21.05
CA ARG A 53 10.79 -0.59 -21.27
C ARG A 53 10.21 -1.51 -20.20
N ALA A 54 10.96 -2.52 -19.77
CA ALA A 54 10.55 -3.41 -18.71
C ALA A 54 10.45 -2.68 -17.35
N ALA A 55 11.35 -1.74 -17.07
CA ALA A 55 11.29 -0.91 -15.88
C ALA A 55 10.07 0.02 -15.90
N ASP A 56 9.80 0.66 -17.04
CA ASP A 56 8.65 1.56 -17.21
C ASP A 56 7.32 0.80 -17.07
N ALA A 57 7.22 -0.40 -17.69
CA ALA A 57 6.04 -1.26 -17.55
C ALA A 57 5.82 -1.71 -16.09
N ARG A 58 6.91 -2.03 -15.37
CA ARG A 58 6.83 -2.36 -13.94
C ARG A 58 6.43 -1.17 -13.09
N ALA A 59 6.90 0.04 -13.41
CA ALA A 59 6.52 1.25 -12.70
C ALA A 59 5.02 1.55 -12.88
N LEU A 60 4.49 1.42 -14.11
CA LEU A 60 3.07 1.56 -14.39
C LEU A 60 2.23 0.51 -13.66
N ALA A 61 2.60 -0.77 -13.73
CA ALA A 61 1.90 -1.84 -13.02
C ALA A 61 1.94 -1.66 -11.49
N ALA A 62 3.06 -1.17 -10.95
CA ALA A 62 3.20 -0.87 -9.53
C ALA A 62 2.32 0.33 -9.12
N GLN A 63 2.20 1.35 -9.97
CA GLN A 63 1.28 2.46 -9.74
C GLN A 63 -0.18 1.99 -9.75
N GLU A 64 -0.60 1.22 -10.75
CA GLU A 64 -1.96 0.68 -10.83
C GLU A 64 -2.27 -0.20 -9.61
N ALA A 65 -1.34 -1.09 -9.21
CA ALA A 65 -1.50 -1.91 -8.02
C ALA A 65 -1.50 -1.08 -6.72
N ALA A 66 -0.75 0.02 -6.65
CA ALA A 66 -0.77 0.94 -5.53
C ALA A 66 -2.08 1.73 -5.47
N GLU A 67 -2.63 2.14 -6.61
CA GLU A 67 -3.93 2.80 -6.70
C GLU A 67 -5.08 1.85 -6.36
N GLU A 68 -5.03 0.59 -6.82
CA GLU A 68 -6.00 -0.44 -6.46
C GLU A 68 -5.93 -0.78 -4.97
N ARG A 69 -4.72 -0.93 -4.41
CA ARG A 69 -4.53 -1.06 -2.96
C ARG A 69 -5.01 0.17 -2.21
N ALA A 70 -4.72 1.38 -2.68
CA ALA A 70 -5.19 2.60 -2.07
C ALA A 70 -6.73 2.73 -2.14
N LYS A 71 -7.38 2.26 -3.20
CA LYS A 71 -8.85 2.17 -3.28
C LYS A 71 -9.41 1.11 -2.34
N ALA A 72 -8.81 -0.08 -2.30
CA ALA A 72 -9.22 -1.15 -1.40
C ALA A 72 -9.01 -0.77 0.08
N ASP A 73 -7.89 -0.11 0.40
CA ASP A 73 -7.62 0.47 1.72
C ASP A 73 -8.51 1.69 1.97
N ALA A 74 -8.89 2.49 0.98
CA ALA A 74 -9.88 3.54 1.16
C ALA A 74 -11.30 2.99 1.39
N GLU A 75 -11.64 1.81 0.87
CA GLU A 75 -12.91 1.12 1.20
C GLU A 75 -12.84 0.41 2.55
N ARG A 76 -11.68 -0.17 2.91
CA ARG A 76 -11.47 -0.90 4.17
C ARG A 76 -11.18 0.01 5.37
N SER A 77 -10.49 1.12 5.11
CA SER A 77 -10.11 2.19 6.04
C SER A 77 -10.86 3.48 5.71
N ALA A 78 -11.96 3.42 4.96
CA ALA A 78 -12.95 4.48 4.98
C ALA A 78 -13.17 4.78 6.47
N PRO A 79 -12.88 6.01 6.97
CA PRO A 79 -13.48 6.42 8.23
C PRO A 79 -14.97 6.15 8.02
N PRO A 80 -15.71 5.56 8.99
CA PRO A 80 -17.12 5.28 8.79
C PRO A 80 -17.70 6.53 8.16
N ARG A 81 -18.08 6.43 6.86
CA ARG A 81 -18.73 7.51 6.10
C ARG A 81 -19.62 8.15 7.12
N PRO A 82 -19.46 9.44 7.52
CA PRO A 82 -20.06 9.98 8.72
C PRO A 82 -21.48 9.48 8.68
N THR A 83 -21.71 8.47 9.53
CA THR A 83 -22.86 7.58 9.35
C THR A 83 -23.96 8.58 9.40
N THR A 84 -24.66 8.78 8.26
CA THR A 84 -25.95 9.44 8.30
C THR A 84 -26.59 8.76 9.48
N PRO A 85 -26.76 9.47 10.60
CA PRO A 85 -26.96 8.80 11.87
C PRO A 85 -28.15 7.91 11.62
N SER A 86 -27.90 6.60 11.71
CA SER A 86 -28.90 5.61 11.37
C SER A 86 -30.15 6.03 12.09
N ASP A 87 -31.25 6.21 11.37
CA ASP A 87 -32.57 6.31 11.96
C ASP A 87 -32.71 7.36 13.10
N GLY A 88 -32.58 8.65 12.77
CA GLY A 88 -33.00 9.73 13.67
C GLY A 88 -32.08 10.05 14.85
N HIS A 89 -30.89 9.44 14.92
CA HIS A 89 -29.86 9.84 15.87
C HIS A 89 -29.21 11.18 15.48
N ILE A 90 -28.62 11.88 16.44
CA ILE A 90 -27.92 13.16 16.21
C ILE A 90 -26.41 12.98 16.30
N ASP A 91 -25.66 13.72 15.47
CA ASP A 91 -24.20 13.74 15.56
C ASP A 91 -23.76 14.53 16.80
N LEU A 92 -23.53 13.82 17.90
CA LEU A 92 -23.09 14.39 19.18
C LEU A 92 -21.78 15.16 19.10
N ARG A 93 -20.93 14.92 18.09
CA ARG A 93 -19.68 15.68 17.91
C ARG A 93 -19.92 17.08 17.35
N ARG A 94 -21.01 17.25 16.59
CA ARG A 94 -21.41 18.52 15.99
C ARG A 94 -22.55 19.20 16.76
N PHE A 95 -23.22 18.46 17.62
CA PHE A 95 -24.31 18.96 18.44
C PHE A 95 -23.79 19.96 19.48
N ARG A 96 -24.12 21.23 19.29
CA ARG A 96 -23.73 22.30 20.21
C ARG A 96 -24.67 22.33 21.41
N THR A 97 -24.16 21.91 22.57
CA THR A 97 -24.84 21.99 23.86
C THR A 97 -24.65 23.33 24.57
N SER A 98 -23.83 24.23 24.02
CA SER A 98 -23.59 25.58 24.57
C SER A 98 -24.85 26.42 24.73
N ASP A 99 -25.87 26.16 23.90
CA ASP A 99 -27.14 26.89 23.91
C ASP A 99 -28.21 26.20 24.78
N GLY A 100 -27.85 25.08 25.42
CA GLY A 100 -28.76 24.26 26.22
C GLY A 100 -28.88 24.76 27.67
N PRO A 101 -30.02 24.49 28.33
CA PRO A 101 -30.19 24.83 29.74
C PRO A 101 -29.20 24.03 30.58
N THR A 102 -28.35 24.75 31.30
CA THR A 102 -27.33 24.12 32.13
C THR A 102 -27.78 24.08 33.58
N TYR A 103 -27.63 22.93 34.23
CA TYR A 103 -27.87 22.78 35.65
C TYR A 103 -26.57 22.96 36.45
N THR A 104 -26.61 23.87 37.42
CA THR A 104 -25.48 24.22 38.31
C THR A 104 -25.89 24.20 39.79
N GLY A 105 -27.13 23.77 40.10
CA GLY A 105 -27.70 23.84 41.46
C GLY A 105 -27.51 22.55 42.28
N PRO A 106 -27.69 22.60 43.62
CA PRO A 106 -27.72 21.41 44.47
C PRO A 106 -28.88 20.47 44.10
N TYR A 107 -28.63 19.16 43.99
CA TYR A 107 -29.64 18.16 43.61
C TYR A 107 -30.83 18.08 44.59
N GLN A 108 -30.67 18.68 45.77
CA GLN A 108 -31.64 18.69 46.86
C GLN A 108 -32.76 19.73 46.63
N GLU A 109 -32.52 20.75 45.80
CA GLU A 109 -33.52 21.76 45.47
C GLU A 109 -34.41 21.25 44.32
N THR A 110 -35.64 20.87 44.66
CA THR A 110 -36.58 20.25 43.72
C THR A 110 -37.06 21.21 42.63
N GLU A 111 -37.32 22.48 42.96
CA GLU A 111 -37.84 23.44 41.98
C GLU A 111 -36.84 23.78 40.86
N PRO A 112 -35.56 24.13 41.15
CA PRO A 112 -34.56 24.36 40.10
C PRO A 112 -34.29 23.12 39.26
N PHE A 113 -34.36 21.92 39.86
CA PHE A 113 -34.21 20.66 39.14
C PHE A 113 -35.37 20.44 38.17
N LEU A 114 -36.63 20.59 38.62
CA LEU A 114 -37.80 20.46 37.76
C LEU A 114 -37.84 21.51 36.65
N ALA A 115 -37.49 22.76 36.97
CA ALA A 115 -37.39 23.82 35.97
C ALA A 115 -36.32 23.50 34.90
N TRP A 116 -35.20 22.90 35.30
CA TRP A 116 -34.18 22.44 34.36
C TRP A 116 -34.67 21.28 33.49
N ILE A 117 -35.38 20.30 34.05
CA ILE A 117 -35.98 19.20 33.27
C ILE A 117 -36.96 19.74 32.23
N GLN A 118 -37.84 20.68 32.59
CA GLN A 118 -38.75 21.31 31.63
C GLN A 118 -37.99 22.06 30.53
N GLY A 119 -36.93 22.79 30.88
CA GLY A 119 -36.05 23.43 29.91
C GLY A 119 -35.39 22.42 28.96
N LEU A 120 -34.96 21.27 29.48
CA LEU A 120 -34.37 20.20 28.69
C LEU A 120 -35.36 19.58 27.70
N GLU A 121 -36.60 19.36 28.12
CA GLU A 121 -37.66 18.84 27.25
C GLU A 121 -37.90 19.78 26.07
N ILE A 122 -38.10 21.07 26.33
CA ILE A 122 -38.25 22.11 25.29
C ILE A 122 -37.03 22.16 24.37
N PHE A 123 -35.82 22.03 24.94
CA PHE A 123 -34.59 22.03 24.18
C PHE A 123 -34.50 20.84 23.22
N PHE A 124 -34.86 19.63 23.69
CA PHE A 124 -34.88 18.44 22.83
C PHE A 124 -35.92 18.55 21.72
N ASP A 125 -37.12 19.06 22.02
CA ASP A 125 -38.17 19.26 21.01
C ASP A 125 -37.73 20.28 19.95
N THR A 126 -37.13 21.39 20.38
CA THR A 126 -36.63 22.44 19.49
C THR A 126 -35.51 21.93 18.58
N LYS A 127 -34.61 21.09 19.13
CA LYS A 127 -33.48 20.52 18.39
C LYS A 127 -33.82 19.20 17.69
N LYS A 128 -35.07 18.74 17.78
CA LYS A 128 -35.56 17.47 17.22
C LYS A 128 -34.72 16.26 17.65
N VAL A 129 -34.29 16.23 18.90
CA VAL A 129 -33.58 15.08 19.47
C VAL A 129 -34.62 14.04 19.86
N THR A 130 -34.76 12.98 19.08
CA THR A 130 -35.80 11.96 19.28
C THR A 130 -35.27 10.70 19.97
N ALA A 131 -34.04 10.30 19.67
CA ALA A 131 -33.43 9.11 20.25
C ALA A 131 -33.15 9.27 21.75
N THR A 132 -33.66 8.33 22.56
CA THR A 132 -33.50 8.33 24.03
C THR A 132 -32.02 8.32 24.43
N ASP A 133 -31.19 7.53 23.76
CA ASP A 133 -29.75 7.43 24.05
C ASP A 133 -29.04 8.77 23.85
N ASP A 134 -29.45 9.54 22.83
CA ASP A 134 -28.89 10.84 22.54
C ASP A 134 -29.37 11.89 23.56
N LYS A 135 -30.63 11.82 23.99
CA LYS A 135 -31.16 12.67 25.09
C LYS A 135 -30.36 12.44 26.38
N ILE A 136 -30.08 11.19 26.75
CA ILE A 136 -29.30 10.84 27.95
C ILE A 136 -27.88 11.42 27.84
N ARG A 137 -27.21 11.20 26.71
CA ARG A 137 -25.85 11.70 26.50
C ARG A 137 -25.78 13.22 26.55
N ILE A 138 -26.71 13.92 25.91
CA ILE A 138 -26.76 15.39 25.96
C ILE A 138 -27.06 15.89 27.37
N ALA A 139 -28.07 15.34 28.04
CA ALA A 139 -28.44 15.77 29.39
C ALA A 139 -27.24 15.65 30.35
N GLY A 140 -26.45 14.58 30.24
CA GLY A 140 -25.22 14.41 31.01
C GLY A 140 -24.19 15.53 30.80
N THR A 141 -24.08 16.08 29.59
CA THR A 141 -23.18 17.23 29.31
C THR A 141 -23.71 18.57 29.83
N LEU A 142 -25.01 18.66 30.12
CA LEU A 142 -25.69 19.87 30.57
C LEU A 142 -25.74 19.98 32.10
N ILE A 143 -25.05 19.08 32.81
CA ILE A 143 -24.87 19.12 34.26
C ILE A 143 -23.44 19.59 34.54
N LYS A 144 -23.28 20.77 35.14
CA LYS A 144 -21.97 21.42 35.35
C LYS A 144 -21.23 20.98 36.62
N GLU A 145 -21.46 19.75 37.09
CA GLU A 145 -21.01 19.23 38.39
C GLU A 145 -21.70 19.91 39.59
N THR A 146 -22.77 19.28 40.06
CA THR A 146 -23.24 19.51 41.41
C THR A 146 -22.45 18.61 42.35
N ASN A 147 -21.25 19.08 42.73
CA ASN A 147 -20.50 18.72 43.93
C ASN A 147 -20.75 17.27 44.44
N LEU A 148 -20.25 16.27 43.70
CA LEU A 148 -20.25 14.86 44.12
C LEU A 148 -19.71 14.69 45.54
N LEU A 149 -18.81 15.57 45.99
CA LEU A 149 -18.23 15.56 47.34
C LEU A 149 -19.25 15.86 48.45
N LEU A 150 -20.30 16.67 48.19
CA LEU A 150 -21.39 16.89 49.15
C LEU A 150 -22.23 15.62 49.37
N VAL A 151 -22.29 14.70 48.39
CA VAL A 151 -22.97 13.40 48.53
C VAL A 151 -22.25 12.49 49.53
N TYR A 152 -20.92 12.62 49.64
CA TYR A 152 -20.07 11.80 50.53
C TYR A 152 -19.73 12.48 51.86
N SER A 153 -20.24 13.69 52.13
CA SER A 153 -19.95 14.44 53.35
C SER A 153 -20.88 14.13 54.53
N ASN A 154 -21.53 12.96 54.53
CA ASN A 154 -22.36 12.47 55.64
C ASN A 154 -21.52 11.83 56.76
#